data_AF-A0A7X5CVY0-F1
#
_entry.id   AF-A0A7X5CVY0-F1
#
_cell.length_a   1.000
_cell.length_b   1.000
_cell.length_c   1.000
_cell.angle_alpha   90.00
_cell.angle_beta   90.00
_cell.angle_gamma   90.00
#
_symmetry.space_group_name_H-M   'P 1'
#
loop_
_entity.id
_entity.type
_entity.pdbx_description
1 polymer ?
#
loop_
_entity_poly.entity_id
_entity_poly.type
_entity_poly.pdbx_seq_one_letter_code
_entity_poly.pdbx_strand_id
1 'polypeptide(L)'
;MAIYLTENGYIEYTKNTDDKRVKKIYLLEKGFQYYNEIFVSMNEEEQPMLEGMSLGEKIVFQELLQKVLLNSIKVQQEMKNNQKRL
;
A
#
# COMPACT_ATOMS: atom_id res chain seq x y z
N MET A 1 -9.73 -8.25 1.40
CA MET A 1 -8.69 -8.01 0.38
C MET A 1 -7.95 -9.28 0.00
N ALA A 2 -7.21 -9.92 0.92
CA ALA A 2 -6.37 -11.05 0.53
C ALA A 2 -7.14 -12.33 0.10
N ILE A 3 -8.32 -12.60 0.68
CA ILE A 3 -9.21 -13.69 0.22
C ILE A 3 -9.59 -13.51 -1.25
N TYR A 4 -10.07 -12.30 -1.60
CA TYR A 4 -10.42 -11.95 -2.98
C TYR A 4 -9.23 -12.11 -3.94
N LEU A 5 -8.04 -11.66 -3.55
CA LEU A 5 -6.84 -11.79 -4.38
C LEU A 5 -6.43 -13.25 -4.61
N THR A 6 -6.64 -14.12 -3.61
CA THR A 6 -6.41 -15.56 -3.75
C THR A 6 -7.46 -16.22 -4.64
N GLU A 7 -8.75 -15.94 -4.41
CA GLU A 7 -9.85 -16.48 -5.20
C GLU A 7 -9.75 -16.12 -6.69
N ASN A 8 -9.18 -14.95 -7.00
CA ASN A 8 -9.00 -14.46 -8.36
C ASN A 8 -7.64 -14.81 -8.98
N GLY A 9 -6.81 -15.60 -8.28
CA GLY A 9 -5.54 -16.12 -8.80
C GLY A 9 -4.42 -15.09 -8.92
N TYR A 10 -4.47 -14.00 -8.15
CA TYR A 10 -3.40 -13.00 -8.12
C TYR A 10 -2.30 -13.33 -7.11
N ILE A 11 -2.67 -13.99 -6.00
CA ILE A 11 -1.72 -14.40 -4.95
C ILE A 11 -2.03 -15.81 -4.47
N GLU A 12 -1.02 -16.50 -3.96
CA GLU A 12 -1.18 -17.77 -3.25
C GLU A 12 -0.65 -17.70 -1.81
N TYR A 13 -1.22 -18.56 -0.96
CA TYR A 13 -0.76 -18.77 0.41
C TYR A 13 -0.04 -20.10 0.54
N THR A 14 1.21 -20.05 0.97
CA THR A 14 1.98 -21.24 1.32
C THR A 14 2.32 -21.22 2.81
N LYS A 15 2.24 -22.41 3.42
CA LYS A 15 2.65 -22.60 4.81
C LYS A 15 4.16 -22.48 4.88
N ASN A 16 4.67 -21.72 5.84
CA ASN A 16 6.09 -21.71 6.10
C ASN A 16 6.51 -23.08 6.66
N THR A 17 7.61 -23.62 6.15
CA THR A 17 8.18 -24.91 6.58
C THR A 17 8.63 -24.88 8.03
N ASP A 18 9.07 -23.72 8.52
CA ASP A 18 9.69 -23.58 9.84
C ASP A 18 8.67 -23.20 10.93
N ASP A 19 7.61 -22.47 10.56
CA ASP A 19 6.52 -22.13 11.48
C ASP A 19 5.17 -22.15 10.75
N LYS A 20 4.34 -23.16 11.03
CA LYS A 20 3.02 -23.33 10.42
C LYS A 20 2.03 -22.21 10.74
N ARG A 21 2.32 -21.35 11.71
CA ARG A 21 1.53 -20.14 12.04
C ARG A 21 1.84 -18.99 11.08
N VAL A 22 2.99 -19.02 10.41
CA VAL A 22 3.40 -18.02 9.43
C VAL A 22 2.88 -18.41 8.06
N LYS A 23 2.06 -17.52 7.48
CA LYS A 23 1.59 -17.63 6.11
C LYS A 23 2.50 -16.78 5.22
N LYS A 24 3.10 -17.39 4.20
CA LYS A 24 3.79 -16.64 3.15
C LYS A 24 2.79 -16.36 2.03
N ILE A 25 2.87 -15.16 1.46
CA ILE A 25 2.06 -14.73 0.33
C ILE A 25 2.99 -14.58 -0.86
N TYR A 26 2.65 -15.22 -1.96
CA TYR A 26 3.39 -15.11 -3.23
C TYR A 26 2.48 -14.54 -4.30
N LEU A 27 3.01 -13.63 -5.12
CA LEU A 27 2.34 -13.18 -6.34
C LEU A 27 2.41 -14.29 -7.38
N LEU A 28 1.27 -14.58 -7.99
CA LEU A 28 1.18 -15.47 -9.14
C LEU A 28 1.45 -14.67 -10.42
N GLU A 29 1.66 -15.37 -11.54
CA GLU A 29 1.95 -14.74 -12.84
C GLU A 29 0.91 -13.66 -13.21
N LYS A 30 -0.38 -13.94 -13.00
CA LYS A 30 -1.46 -12.98 -13.19
C LYS A 30 -1.31 -11.74 -12.28
N GLY A 31 -0.84 -11.93 -11.04
CA GLY A 31 -0.53 -10.83 -10.13
C GLY A 31 0.62 -9.95 -10.63
N PHE A 32 1.66 -10.54 -11.20
CA PHE A 32 2.78 -9.81 -11.80
C PHE A 32 2.39 -9.05 -13.08
N GLN A 33 1.57 -9.64 -13.93
CA GLN A 33 1.06 -8.98 -15.13
C GLN A 33 0.26 -7.72 -14.78
N TYR A 34 -0.70 -7.86 -13.86
CA TYR A 34 -1.50 -6.73 -13.39
C TYR A 34 -0.69 -5.71 -12.61
N TYR A 35 0.36 -6.11 -11.89
CA TYR A 35 1.25 -5.17 -11.20
C TYR A 35 1.84 -4.15 -12.19
N ASN A 36 2.33 -4.61 -13.34
CA ASN A 36 2.90 -3.73 -14.35
C ASN A 36 1.82 -2.83 -14.97
N GLU A 37 0.66 -3.38 -15.31
CA GLU A 37 -0.45 -2.61 -15.90
C GLU A 37 -0.97 -1.52 -14.95
N ILE A 38 -1.10 -1.84 -13.66
CA ILE A 38 -1.53 -0.89 -12.63
C ILE A 38 -0.48 0.20 -12.44
N PHE A 39 0.81 -0.13 -12.34
CA PHE A 39 1.85 0.88 -12.15
C PHE A 39 2.01 1.80 -13.35
N VAL A 40 1.87 1.26 -14.57
CA VAL A 40 1.86 2.08 -15.80
C VAL A 40 0.65 3.01 -15.81
N SER A 41 -0.54 2.49 -15.49
CA SER A 41 -1.79 3.29 -15.44
C SER A 41 -1.72 4.38 -14.36
N MET A 42 -1.18 4.07 -13.17
CA MET A 42 -1.03 5.05 -12.09
C MET A 42 -0.08 6.18 -12.48
N ASN A 43 1.01 5.90 -13.22
CA ASN A 43 1.91 6.94 -13.72
C ASN A 43 1.25 7.83 -14.78
N GLU A 44 0.37 7.26 -15.62
CA GLU A 44 -0.40 8.01 -16.61
C GLU A 44 -1.48 8.89 -15.96
N GLU A 45 -2.08 8.43 -14.86
CA GLU A 45 -3.10 9.16 -14.09
C GLU A 45 -2.54 10.18 -13.09
N GLU A 46 -1.30 10.04 -12.62
CA GLU A 46 -0.66 11.01 -11.70
C GLU A 46 -0.40 12.38 -12.36
N GLN A 47 -0.15 12.41 -13.68
CA GLN A 47 0.16 13.66 -14.38
C GLN A 47 -1.03 14.64 -14.45
N PRO A 48 -2.26 14.20 -14.80
CA PRO A 48 -3.45 15.06 -14.76
C PRO A 48 -3.79 15.60 -13.37
N MET A 49 -3.60 14.82 -12.31
CA MET A 49 -4.01 15.23 -10.96
C MET A 49 -3.24 16.44 -10.42
N LEU A 50 -2.00 16.61 -10.86
CA LEU A 50 -1.12 17.71 -10.47
C LEU A 50 -0.95 18.73 -11.60
N GLU A 51 -1.83 18.67 -12.60
CA GLU A 51 -1.85 19.62 -13.70
C GLU A 51 -2.18 21.03 -13.18
N GLY A 52 -1.49 22.04 -13.72
CA GLY A 52 -1.64 23.43 -13.29
C GLY A 52 -0.79 23.83 -12.07
N MET A 53 -0.16 22.87 -11.37
CA MET A 53 0.80 23.19 -10.30
C MET A 53 2.21 23.39 -10.87
N SER A 54 2.89 24.44 -10.42
CA SER A 54 4.33 24.62 -10.61
C SER A 54 5.12 23.55 -9.83
N LEU A 55 6.39 23.35 -10.20
CA LEU A 55 7.27 22.42 -9.48
C LEU A 55 7.39 22.78 -7.99
N GLY A 56 7.48 24.07 -7.66
CA GLY A 56 7.55 24.53 -6.27
C GLY A 56 6.31 24.16 -5.46
N GLU A 57 5.11 24.32 -6.05
CA GLU A 57 3.85 23.93 -5.41
C GLU A 57 3.76 22.42 -5.22
N LYS A 58 4.22 21.62 -6.20
CA LYS A 58 4.26 20.16 -6.09
C LYS A 58 5.14 19.70 -4.92
N ILE A 59 6.30 20.33 -4.75
CA ILE A 59 7.23 20.03 -3.64
C ILE A 59 6.56 20.35 -2.29
N VAL A 60 5.99 21.55 -2.14
CA VAL A 60 5.33 21.96 -0.89
C VAL A 60 4.15 21.03 -0.57
N PHE A 61 3.36 20.67 -1.58
CA PHE A 61 2.25 19.74 -1.43
C PHE A 61 2.72 18.36 -0.94
N GLN A 62 3.78 17.83 -1.54
CA GLN A 62 4.38 16.56 -1.13
C GLN A 62 4.87 16.59 0.33
N GLU A 63 5.55 17.67 0.74
CA GLU A 63 6.02 17.83 2.12
C GLU A 63 4.86 17.85 3.13
N LEU A 64 3.76 18.52 2.80
CA LEU A 64 2.56 18.58 3.64
C LEU A 64 1.92 17.19 3.78
N LEU A 65 1.78 16.45 2.68
CA LEU A 65 1.26 15.08 2.71
C LEU A 65 2.13 14.16 3.56
N GLN A 66 3.45 14.25 3.47
CA GLN A 66 4.36 13.48 4.31
C GLN A 66 4.18 13.79 5.80
N LYS A 67 4.02 15.06 6.17
CA LYS A 67 3.75 15.46 7.57
C LYS A 67 2.44 14.88 8.07
N VAL A 68 1.38 14.93 7.26
CA VAL A 68 0.07 14.33 7.60
C VAL A 68 0.21 12.81 7.80
N LEU A 69 0.89 12.11 6.88
CA LEU A 69 1.13 10.68 6.98
C LEU A 69 1.84 10.32 8.29
N LEU A 70 2.96 10.97 8.59
CA LEU A 70 3.73 10.72 9.81
C LEU A 70 2.92 10.95 11.09
N ASN A 71 2.12 12.01 11.12
CA ASN A 71 1.28 12.31 12.28
C ASN A 71 0.14 11.30 12.44
N SER A 72 -0.51 10.90 11.34
CA SER A 72 -1.57 9.88 11.39
C SER A 72 -1.07 8.53 11.92
N ILE A 73 0.16 8.13 11.55
CA ILE A 73 0.80 6.91 12.06
C ILE A 73 0.99 7.00 13.59
N LYS A 74 1.46 8.16 14.10
CA LYS A 74 1.63 8.37 15.54
C LYS A 74 0.31 8.25 16.29
N VAL A 75 -0.75 8.89 15.78
CA VAL A 75 -2.10 8.79 16.36
C VAL A 75 -2.58 7.35 16.40
N GLN A 76 -2.41 6.59 15.32
CA GLN A 76 -2.78 5.17 15.29
C GLN A 76 -2.01 4.33 16.31
N GLN A 77 -0.73 4.64 16.55
CA GLN A 77 0.09 3.96 17.55
C GLN A 77 -0.39 4.28 18.98
N GLU A 78 -0.71 5.54 19.27
CA GLU A 78 -1.27 5.96 20.56
C GLU A 78 -2.60 5.26 20.84
N MET A 79 -3.50 5.20 19.85
CA MET A 79 -4.78 4.48 19.98
C MET A 79 -4.58 3.00 20.28
N LYS A 80 -3.67 2.31 19.58
CA LYS A 80 -3.36 0.90 19.82
C LYS A 80 -2.75 0.66 21.21
N ASN A 81 -1.91 1.57 21.69
CA ASN A 81 -1.30 1.47 23.01
C ASN A 81 -2.32 1.66 24.13
N ASN A 82 -3.29 2.56 23.94
CA ASN A 82 -4.37 2.77 24.91
C ASN A 82 -5.33 1.57 24.96
N GLN A 83 -5.61 0.91 23.83
CA GLN A 83 -6.44 -0.31 23.78
C GLN A 83 -5.78 -1.53 24.45
N LYS A 84 -4.45 -1.58 24.56
CA LYS A 84 -3.73 -2.67 25.25
C LYS A 84 -3.61 -2.47 26.77
N ARG A 85 -3.90 -1.27 27.26
CA ARG A 85 -3.83 -0.90 28.68
C ARG A 85 -5.17 -1.05 29.41
N LEU A 86 -6.25 -1.25 28.66
CA LEU A 86 -7.60 -1.58 29.13
C LEU A 86 -7.80 -3.09 29.04
#